data_AF-A0A533Z3Y4-F1
#
_entry.id   AF-A0A533Z3Y4-F1
#
_cell.length_a   1.000
_cell.length_b   1.000
_cell.length_c   1.000
_cell.angle_alpha   90.00
_cell.angle_beta   90.00
_cell.angle_gamma   90.00
#
_symmetry.space_group_name_H-M   'P 1'
#
loop_
_entity.id
_entity.type
_entity.pdbx_description
1 polymer ?
#
loop_
_entity_poly.entity_id
_entity_poly.type
_entity_poly.pdbx_seq_one_letter_code
_entity_poly.pdbx_strand_id
1 'polypeptide(L)' 'MRQSRIGEFELIRSLRRATVIPHGVEASVLTGIGDDAAILKPRPGRVILATTDLLA' A
#
# COMPACT_ATOMS: atom_id res chain seq x y z
N MET A 1 -4.31 19.87 1.10
CA MET A 1 -2.85 20.09 0.91
C MET A 1 -2.58 20.18 -0.58
N ARG A 2 -1.88 21.22 -1.06
CA ARG A 2 -1.47 21.27 -2.47
C ARG A 2 -0.31 20.27 -2.64
N GLN A 3 -0.53 19.16 -3.34
CA GLN A 3 0.45 18.08 -3.52
C GLN A 3 1.80 18.56 -4.07
N SER A 4 1.83 19.71 -4.76
CA SER A 4 3.03 20.30 -5.38
C SER A 4 4.17 20.68 -4.41
N ARG A 5 4.02 20.48 -3.09
CA ARG A 5 5.08 20.76 -2.09
C ARG A 5 5.59 19.50 -1.37
N ILE A 6 4.95 18.35 -1.56
CA ILE A 6 5.33 17.10 -0.90
C ILE A 6 6.05 16.25 -1.94
N GLY A 7 7.30 15.87 -1.68
CA GLY A 7 8.03 14.93 -2.52
C GLY A 7 7.44 13.51 -2.43
N GLU A 8 7.72 12.69 -3.44
CA GLU A 8 7.17 11.32 -3.55
C GLU A 8 7.35 10.48 -2.29
N PHE A 9 8.56 10.43 -1.73
CA PHE A 9 8.83 9.65 -0.53
C PHE A 9 8.05 10.13 0.71
N GLU A 10 7.87 11.44 0.85
CA GLU A 10 7.06 12.00 1.93
C GLU A 10 5.58 11.68 1.74
N LEU A 11 5.11 11.68 0.50
CA LEU A 11 3.74 11.26 0.17
C LEU A 11 3.52 9.78 0.51
N ILE A 12 4.42 8.88 0.09
CA ILE A 12 4.37 7.44 0.44
C ILE A 12 4.34 7.25 1.96
N ARG A 13 5.21 7.93 2.71
CA ARG A 13 5.23 7.87 4.18
C ARG A 13 3.93 8.37 4.79
N SER A 14 3.38 9.46 4.27
CA SER A 14 2.11 10.00 4.72
C SER A 14 0.96 9.02 4.48
N LEU A 15 0.92 8.39 3.31
CA LEU A 15 -0.09 7.39 2.96
C LEU A 15 0.02 6.13 3.83
N ARG A 16 1.24 5.64 4.09
CA ARG A 16 1.47 4.54 5.04
C ARG A 16 0.91 4.84 6.43
N ARG A 17 1.11 6.06 6.94
CA ARG A 17 0.61 6.48 8.26
C ARG A 17 -0.90 6.68 8.30
N ALA A 18 -1.48 7.19 7.21
CA ALA A 18 -2.91 7.47 7.12
C ALA A 18 -3.75 6.22 6.84
N THR A 19 -3.14 5.15 6.33
CA THR A 19 -3.84 3.91 5.98
C THR A 19 -3.82 2.95 7.16
N VAL A 20 -4.99 2.62 7.69
CA VAL A 20 -5.14 1.62 8.74
C VAL A 20 -5.41 0.26 8.11
N ILE A 21 -4.55 -0.72 8.38
CA ILE A 21 -4.81 -2.12 8.04
C ILE A 21 -5.61 -2.73 9.20
N PRO A 22 -6.77 -3.35 8.96
CA PRO A 22 -7.52 -3.99 10.03
C PRO A 22 -6.72 -5.14 10.68
N HIS A 23 -6.69 -5.20 12.01
CA HIS A 23 -5.88 -6.17 12.76
C HIS A 23 -6.13 -7.63 12.34
N GLY A 24 -7.37 -7.98 11.98
CA GLY A 24 -7.73 -9.34 11.57
C GLY A 24 -7.14 -9.80 10.23
N VAL A 25 -6.58 -8.88 9.44
CA VAL A 25 -6.01 -9.17 8.12
C VAL A 25 -4.56 -8.71 7.97
N GLU A 26 -3.98 -8.09 8.99
CA GLU A 26 -2.62 -7.55 8.94
C GLU A 26 -1.58 -8.62 8.61
N ALA A 27 -1.67 -9.80 9.22
CA ALA A 27 -0.80 -10.93 8.94
C ALA A 27 -0.91 -11.47 7.49
N SER A 28 -1.97 -11.11 6.77
CA SER A 28 -2.15 -11.45 5.35
C SER A 28 -1.56 -10.40 4.41
N VAL A 29 -1.08 -9.25 4.90
CA VAL A 29 -0.40 -8.24 4.08
C VAL A 29 1.10 -8.46 4.19
N LEU A 30 1.73 -8.99 3.14
CA LEU A 30 3.18 -9.22 3.12
C LEU A 30 3.95 -7.94 2.77
N THR A 31 3.38 -7.16 1.84
CA THR A 31 3.91 -5.86 1.41
C THR A 31 2.73 -4.90 1.19
N GLY A 32 2.79 -3.73 1.82
CA GLY A 32 1.78 -2.67 1.71
C GLY A 32 2.21 -1.53 0.78
N ILE A 33 1.72 -0.32 1.06
CA ILE A 33 2.02 0.91 0.28
C ILE A 33 3.54 1.14 0.18
N GLY A 34 4.02 1.67 -0.95
CA GLY A 34 5.41 2.13 -1.11
C GLY A 34 6.38 1.11 -1.71
N ASP A 35 5.82 0.15 -2.44
CA ASP A 35 6.50 -0.76 -3.37
C ASP A 35 5.66 -0.75 -4.68
N ASP A 36 6.13 -1.41 -5.73
CA ASP A 36 5.48 -1.38 -7.06
C ASP A 36 4.07 -2.05 -7.06
N ALA A 37 3.83 -2.95 -6.10
CA ALA A 37 2.54 -3.58 -5.86
C ALA A 37 2.40 -4.00 -4.40
N ALA A 38 1.16 -4.03 -3.91
CA ALA A 38 0.84 -4.68 -2.65
C ALA A 38 0.76 -6.20 -2.82
N ILE A 39 1.26 -6.95 -1.83
CA ILE A 39 1.25 -8.41 -1.81
C ILE A 39 0.33 -8.89 -0.68
N LEU A 40 -0.73 -9.60 -1.04
CA LEU A 40 -1.70 -10.16 -0.10
C LEU A 40 -1.67 -11.69 -0.13
N LYS A 41 -1.61 -12.32 1.04
CA LYS A 41 -1.59 -13.77 1.23
C LYS A 41 -2.78 -14.21 2.09
N PRO A 42 -3.99 -14.30 1.53
CA PRO A 42 -5.17 -14.74 2.26
C PRO A 42 -5.16 -16.25 2.55
N ARG A 43 -4.39 -17.05 1.79
CA ARG A 43 -4.29 -18.52 1.93
C ARG A 43 -2.85 -19.01 1.68
N PRO A 44 -2.43 -20.13 2.27
CA PRO A 44 -1.12 -20.73 1.98
C PRO A 44 -0.94 -21.08 0.50
N GLY A 45 0.30 -20.96 0.01
CA GLY A 45 0.69 -21.37 -1.34
C GLY A 45 0.26 -20.46 -2.49
N ARG A 46 -0.42 -19.33 -2.23
CA ARG A 46 -0.81 -18.34 -3.25
C ARG A 46 -0.72 -16.92 -2.72
N VAL A 47 -0.52 -15.96 -3.61
CA VAL A 47 -0.58 -14.52 -3.32
C VAL A 47 -1.44 -13.81 -4.34
N ILE A 48 -1.98 -12.67 -3.94
CA ILE A 48 -2.64 -11.69 -4.81
C ILE A 48 -1.71 -10.48 -4.88
N LEU A 49 -1.40 -10.04 -6.10
CA LEU A 49 -0.72 -8.79 -6.36
C LEU A 49 -1.77 -7.75 -6.72
N ALA A 50 -1.76 -6.62 -6.00
CA ALA A 50 -2.63 -5.50 -6.27
C ALA A 50 -1.78 -4.27 -6.59
N THR A 51 -1.98 -3.71 -7.77
CA THR A 51 -1.39 -2.43 -8.19
C THR A 51 -2.48 -1.52 -8.71
N THR A 52 -2.22 -0.22 -8.69
CA THR A 52 -3.15 0.79 -9.17
C THR A 52 -2.36 1.90 -9.83
N ASP A 53 -2.86 2.33 -10.99
CA ASP A 53 -2.35 3.48 -11.72
C ASP A 53 -3.47 4.50 -11.89
N LEU A 54 -3.11 5.78 -11.83
CA LEU A 54 -4.03 6.85 -12.19
C LEU A 54 -3.91 7.10 -13.69
N LEU A 55 -5.01 6.95 -14.41
CA LEU A 55 -5.10 7.40 -15.80
C LEU A 55 -5.31 8.92 -15.82
N ALA A 56 -4.56 9.61 -16.67
CA ALA A 56 -4.64 11.06 -16.88
C ALA A 56 -5.70 11.45 -17.92
#